data_AF-A0A916YX10-F1
#
_entry.id   AF-A0A916YX10-F1
#
_cell.length_a   1.000
_cell.length_b   1.000
_cell.length_c   1.000
_cell.angle_alpha   90.00
_cell.angle_beta   90.00
_cell.angle_gamma   90.00
#
_symmetry.space_group_name_H-M   'P 1'
#
loop_
_entity.id
_entity.type
_entity.pdbx_description
1 polymer ?
#
loop_
_entity_poly.entity_id
_entity_poly.type
_entity_poly.pdbx_seq_one_letter_code
_entity_poly.pdbx_strand_id
1 'polypeptide(L)'
;MHSMFGTAIDTGPVSIRRRKWFPFQPSNTVMAPCGHIHFPAEHAHYTDDFADASITAQGLFIHEMTHVWQAQQKGKYWLVLMRHPFCRYDYSVRPGWPLKRYGIEQQAEIVRHVFMLRRGRTVRGAPPLAQLESILPF
;
A
#
# COMPACT_ATOMS: atom_id res chain seq x y z
N MET A 1 5.51 -10.63 0.23
CA MET A 1 4.11 -10.72 0.71
C MET A 1 4.02 -11.28 2.11
N HIS A 2 4.38 -12.55 2.33
CA HIS A 2 4.28 -13.20 3.65
C HIS A 2 5.05 -12.46 4.75
N SER A 3 6.27 -11.97 4.47
CA SER A 3 7.08 -11.20 5.43
C SER A 3 6.47 -9.87 5.89
N MET A 4 5.47 -9.36 5.15
CA MET A 4 4.80 -8.11 5.49
C MET A 4 3.42 -8.36 6.04
N PHE A 5 2.60 -9.16 5.36
CA PHE A 5 1.18 -9.31 5.68
C PHE A 5 0.85 -10.66 6.31
N GLY A 6 1.83 -11.56 6.52
CA GLY A 6 1.59 -12.91 7.02
C GLY A 6 0.55 -13.65 6.16
N THR A 7 -0.57 -14.01 6.78
CA THR A 7 -1.77 -14.61 6.16
C THR A 7 -2.95 -13.64 6.06
N ALA A 8 -2.74 -12.34 6.33
CA ALA A 8 -3.80 -11.34 6.39
C ALA A 8 -4.39 -10.97 5.01
N ILE A 9 -3.70 -11.32 3.93
CA ILE A 9 -4.14 -11.13 2.54
C ILE A 9 -4.22 -12.50 1.87
N ASP A 10 -5.38 -12.81 1.31
CA ASP A 10 -5.48 -13.89 0.31
C ASP A 10 -4.99 -13.36 -1.04
N THR A 11 -3.82 -13.81 -1.49
CA THR A 11 -3.24 -13.37 -2.76
C THR A 11 -3.80 -14.10 -3.98
N GLY A 12 -4.49 -15.23 -3.80
CA GLY A 12 -5.05 -16.03 -4.90
C GLY A 12 -5.94 -15.24 -5.88
N PRO A 13 -6.92 -14.45 -5.40
CA PRO A 13 -7.80 -13.66 -6.28
C PRO A 13 -7.18 -12.34 -6.76
N VAL A 14 -6.00 -11.96 -6.27
CA VAL A 14 -5.40 -10.64 -6.57
C VAL A 14 -4.77 -10.68 -7.96
N SER A 15 -5.08 -9.67 -8.78
CA SER A 15 -4.56 -9.56 -10.14
C SER A 15 -3.88 -8.21 -10.33
N ILE A 16 -2.74 -8.20 -11.01
CA ILE A 16 -2.12 -6.97 -11.52
C ILE A 16 -2.61 -6.76 -12.95
N ARG A 17 -3.18 -5.58 -13.23
CA ARG A 17 -3.78 -5.24 -14.52
C ARG A 17 -2.99 -4.11 -15.15
N ARG A 18 -2.49 -4.35 -16.37
CA ARG A 18 -1.73 -3.38 -17.18
C ARG A 18 -2.65 -2.42 -17.94
N ARG A 19 -3.53 -1.76 -17.19
CA ARG A 19 -4.45 -0.73 -17.70
C ARG A 19 -4.96 0.14 -16.57
N LYS A 20 -5.36 1.36 -16.92
CA LYS A 20 -6.09 2.27 -16.02
C LYS A 20 -7.36 1.60 -15.50
N TRP A 21 -7.71 1.87 -14.25
CA TRP A 21 -8.97 1.46 -13.62
C TRP A 21 -10.16 2.21 -14.19
N PHE A 22 -9.98 3.52 -14.45
CA PHE A 22 -10.99 4.40 -15.04
C PHE A 22 -10.33 5.44 -15.96
N PRO A 23 -11.06 6.08 -16.90
CA PRO A 23 -10.48 6.92 -17.94
C PRO A 23 -9.60 8.08 -17.45
N PHE A 24 -9.92 8.67 -16.30
CA PHE A 24 -9.21 9.84 -15.75
C PHE A 24 -8.11 9.48 -14.74
N GLN A 25 -7.75 8.20 -14.59
CA GLN A 25 -6.58 7.82 -13.80
C GLN A 25 -5.31 8.43 -14.42
N PRO A 26 -4.48 9.17 -13.65
CA PRO A 26 -3.20 9.67 -14.13
C PRO A 26 -2.26 8.53 -14.54
N SER A 27 -1.47 8.75 -15.59
CA SER A 27 -0.58 7.72 -16.15
C SER A 27 0.60 7.34 -15.25
N ASN A 28 0.93 8.19 -14.28
CA ASN A 28 1.98 7.97 -13.28
C ASN A 28 1.43 7.56 -11.90
N THR A 29 0.18 7.08 -11.84
CA THR A 29 -0.46 6.68 -10.57
C THR A 29 -0.95 5.24 -10.66
N VAL A 30 -0.61 4.45 -9.66
CA VAL A 30 -1.13 3.08 -9.47
C VAL A 30 -2.36 3.16 -8.57
N MET A 31 -3.32 2.26 -8.79
CA MET A 31 -4.53 2.20 -7.95
C MET A 31 -4.95 0.77 -7.66
N ALA A 32 -5.32 0.48 -6.42
CA ALA A 32 -5.96 -0.77 -6.03
C ALA A 32 -7.36 -0.58 -5.39
N PRO A 33 -8.36 -0.06 -6.14
CA PRO A 33 -9.63 0.38 -5.56
C PRO A 33 -10.58 -0.77 -5.18
N CYS A 34 -10.42 -1.94 -5.80
CA CYS A 34 -11.36 -3.06 -5.68
C CYS A 34 -10.66 -4.41 -5.41
N GLY A 35 -9.53 -4.41 -4.70
CA GLY A 35 -8.78 -5.65 -4.40
C GLY A 35 -7.91 -6.19 -5.54
N HIS A 36 -7.74 -5.41 -6.61
CA HIS A 36 -6.81 -5.69 -7.71
C HIS A 36 -6.00 -4.43 -8.00
N ILE A 37 -4.76 -4.60 -8.44
CA ILE A 37 -3.86 -3.48 -8.71
C ILE A 37 -3.94 -3.11 -10.20
N HIS A 38 -4.12 -1.82 -10.48
CA HIS A 38 -4.19 -1.25 -11.82
C HIS A 38 -2.97 -0.36 -12.06
N PHE A 39 -2.04 -0.87 -12.86
CA PHE A 39 -0.90 -0.11 -13.37
C PHE A 39 -1.24 0.44 -14.76
N PRO A 40 -1.14 1.76 -14.99
CA PRO A 40 -1.10 2.31 -16.35
C PRO A 40 -0.02 1.59 -17.17
N ALA A 41 -0.26 1.40 -18.47
CA ALA A 41 0.60 0.58 -19.33
C ALA A 41 2.03 1.15 -19.42
N GLU A 42 2.14 2.46 -19.36
CA GLU A 42 3.37 3.25 -19.44
C GLU A 42 4.05 3.49 -18.07
N HIS A 43 3.52 2.90 -16.98
CA HIS A 43 4.01 3.21 -15.63
C HIS A 43 5.44 2.68 -15.41
N ALA A 44 6.39 3.60 -15.15
CA ALA A 44 7.83 3.31 -15.09
C ALA A 44 8.28 2.31 -13.99
N HIS A 45 7.47 2.15 -12.93
CA HIS A 45 7.78 1.22 -11.83
C HIS A 45 7.11 -0.16 -11.95
N TYR A 46 6.47 -0.46 -13.08
CA TYR A 46 5.97 -1.81 -13.32
C TYR A 46 7.11 -2.79 -13.65
N THR A 47 6.95 -4.02 -13.21
CA THR A 47 7.80 -5.18 -13.52
C THR A 47 6.94 -6.43 -13.48
N ASP A 48 7.35 -7.47 -14.20
CA ASP A 48 6.66 -8.77 -14.20
C ASP A 48 6.88 -9.53 -12.90
N ASP A 49 8.02 -9.29 -12.23
CA ASP A 49 8.27 -9.77 -10.88
C ASP A 49 8.67 -8.62 -9.95
N PHE A 50 7.84 -8.36 -8.94
CA PHE A 50 8.10 -7.35 -7.91
C PHE A 50 9.07 -7.84 -6.82
N ALA A 51 9.34 -9.15 -6.70
CA ALA A 51 10.31 -9.66 -5.74
C ALA A 51 11.75 -9.23 -6.09
N ASP A 52 12.06 -9.16 -7.39
CA ASP A 52 13.37 -8.78 -7.93
C ASP A 52 13.46 -7.30 -8.33
N ALA A 53 12.43 -6.51 -8.05
CA ALA A 53 12.38 -5.10 -8.42
C ALA A 53 13.28 -4.20 -7.57
N SER A 54 13.50 -2.97 -8.01
CA SER A 54 14.06 -1.92 -7.14
C SER A 54 13.23 -1.74 -5.87
N ILE A 55 13.85 -1.42 -4.73
CA ILE A 55 13.15 -1.23 -3.46
C ILE A 55 12.03 -0.19 -3.55
N THR A 56 12.18 0.83 -4.38
CA THR A 56 11.13 1.83 -4.65
C THR A 56 9.90 1.19 -5.29
N ALA A 57 10.09 0.36 -6.31
CA ALA A 57 9.00 -0.37 -6.96
C ALA A 57 8.36 -1.41 -6.02
N GLN A 58 9.17 -2.12 -5.22
CA GLN A 58 8.65 -3.03 -4.19
C GLN A 58 7.82 -2.27 -3.15
N GLY A 59 8.29 -1.10 -2.70
CA GLY A 59 7.58 -0.25 -1.75
C GLY A 59 6.23 0.23 -2.30
N LEU A 60 6.20 0.68 -3.56
CA LEU A 60 4.95 1.06 -4.24
C LEU A 60 3.99 -0.14 -4.32
N PHE A 61 4.49 -1.32 -4.67
CA PHE A 61 3.66 -2.52 -4.68
C PHE A 61 3.09 -2.86 -3.30
N ILE A 62 3.89 -2.75 -2.23
CA ILE A 62 3.44 -2.97 -0.85
C ILE A 62 2.39 -1.94 -0.39
N HIS A 63 2.51 -0.69 -0.83
CA HIS A 63 1.48 0.34 -0.62
C HIS A 63 0.15 -0.11 -1.22
N GLU A 64 0.15 -0.48 -2.50
CA GLU A 64 -1.07 -0.92 -3.19
C GLU A 64 -1.62 -2.24 -2.63
N MET A 65 -0.76 -3.15 -2.19
CA MET A 65 -1.20 -4.36 -1.50
C MET A 65 -1.86 -4.07 -0.14
N THR A 66 -1.53 -2.95 0.50
CA THR A 66 -2.26 -2.50 1.71
C THR A 66 -3.68 -2.07 1.37
N HIS A 67 -3.91 -1.46 0.20
CA HIS A 67 -5.27 -1.19 -0.29
C HIS A 67 -6.02 -2.47 -0.66
N VAL A 68 -5.34 -3.46 -1.25
CA VAL A 68 -5.93 -4.79 -1.47
C VAL A 68 -6.39 -5.42 -0.15
N TRP A 69 -5.53 -5.38 0.87
CA TRP A 69 -5.89 -5.82 2.22
C TRP A 69 -7.11 -5.07 2.76
N GLN A 70 -7.14 -3.75 2.70
CA GLN A 70 -8.28 -2.94 3.14
C GLN A 70 -9.59 -3.35 2.43
N ALA A 71 -9.54 -3.58 1.12
CA ALA A 71 -10.69 -4.03 0.34
C ALA A 71 -11.14 -5.45 0.73
N GLN A 72 -10.23 -6.38 1.04
CA GLN A 72 -10.59 -7.71 1.55
C GLN A 72 -11.25 -7.63 2.93
N GLN A 73 -10.75 -6.75 3.82
CA GLN A 73 -11.26 -6.61 5.18
C GLN A 73 -12.58 -5.83 5.28
N LYS A 74 -12.82 -4.87 4.38
CA LYS A 74 -13.97 -3.95 4.45
C LYS A 74 -14.98 -4.12 3.33
N GLY A 75 -14.68 -4.96 2.35
CA GLY A 75 -15.50 -5.20 1.17
C GLY A 75 -14.96 -4.51 -0.08
N LYS A 76 -15.21 -5.15 -1.23
CA LYS A 76 -14.65 -4.82 -2.54
C LYS A 76 -14.79 -3.34 -2.93
N TYR A 77 -15.89 -2.69 -2.59
CA TYR A 77 -16.16 -1.29 -3.00
C TYR A 77 -15.84 -0.26 -1.92
N TRP A 78 -15.33 -0.67 -0.76
CA TRP A 78 -15.12 0.22 0.38
C TRP A 78 -14.18 1.38 0.07
N LEU A 79 -13.06 1.11 -0.63
CA LEU A 79 -12.11 2.16 -1.00
C LEU A 79 -12.71 3.16 -2.00
N VAL A 80 -13.54 2.71 -2.94
CA VAL A 80 -14.22 3.60 -3.89
C VAL A 80 -15.13 4.60 -3.16
N LEU A 81 -15.76 4.15 -2.06
CA LEU A 81 -16.68 4.97 -1.28
C LEU A 81 -15.97 5.88 -0.26
N MET A 82 -14.83 5.43 0.28
CA MET A 82 -14.18 6.08 1.43
C MET A 82 -12.91 6.86 1.07
N ARG A 83 -12.27 6.57 -0.08
CA ARG A 83 -11.06 7.27 -0.53
C ARG A 83 -11.47 8.55 -1.27
N HIS A 84 -11.56 9.64 -0.53
CA HIS A 84 -11.88 10.97 -1.06
C HIS A 84 -10.60 11.75 -1.47
N PRO A 85 -10.69 12.75 -2.38
CA PRO A 85 -9.51 13.51 -2.84
C PRO A 85 -8.68 14.18 -1.74
N PHE A 86 -9.28 14.48 -0.57
CA PHE A 86 -8.58 15.09 0.56
C PHE A 86 -7.81 14.10 1.46
N CYS A 87 -7.69 12.82 1.07
CA CYS A 87 -6.87 11.86 1.82
C CYS A 87 -5.41 12.31 1.84
N ARG A 88 -4.82 12.34 3.03
CA ARG A 88 -3.43 12.79 3.23
C ARG A 88 -2.50 11.60 3.33
N TYR A 89 -1.33 11.74 2.70
CA TYR A 89 -0.24 10.76 2.79
C TYR A 89 0.61 11.00 4.04
N ASP A 90 0.82 12.27 4.41
CA ASP A 90 1.56 12.63 5.60
C ASP A 90 0.84 12.14 6.87
N TYR A 91 1.61 11.54 7.77
CA TYR A 91 1.14 11.07 9.06
C TYR A 91 2.12 11.40 10.16
N SER A 92 1.65 11.35 11.40
CA SER A 92 2.49 11.44 12.59
C SER A 92 2.08 10.33 13.53
N VAL A 93 3.05 9.56 14.01
CA VAL A 93 2.75 8.44 14.90
C VAL A 93 2.37 8.98 16.27
N ARG A 94 1.26 8.47 16.79
CA ARG A 94 0.81 8.76 18.14
C ARG A 94 0.95 7.50 19.00
N PRO A 95 1.48 7.59 20.23
CA PRO A 95 1.61 6.44 21.12
C PRO A 95 0.28 5.71 21.30
N GLY A 96 0.32 4.38 21.19
CA GLY A 96 -0.84 3.51 21.38
C GLY A 96 -1.91 3.56 20.28
N TRP A 97 -1.72 4.31 19.19
CA TRP A 97 -2.68 4.32 18.09
C TRP A 97 -2.54 3.07 17.21
N PRO A 98 -3.59 2.25 17.06
CA PRO A 98 -3.58 1.13 16.12
C PRO A 98 -3.70 1.62 14.68
N LEU A 99 -3.28 0.79 13.70
CA LEU A 99 -3.30 1.13 12.27
C LEU A 99 -4.66 1.70 11.79
N LYS A 100 -5.77 1.13 12.26
CA LYS A 100 -7.14 1.54 11.90
C LYS A 100 -7.50 3.00 12.27
N ARG A 101 -6.73 3.67 13.13
CA ARG A 101 -6.94 5.09 13.48
C ARG A 101 -6.30 6.06 12.48
N TYR A 102 -5.43 5.57 11.61
CA TYR A 102 -4.84 6.35 10.53
C TYR A 102 -5.73 6.34 9.30
N GLY A 103 -5.64 7.38 8.47
CA GLY A 103 -6.35 7.46 7.19
C GLY A 103 -5.92 6.38 6.20
N ILE A 104 -6.73 6.15 5.17
CA ILE A 104 -6.54 5.06 4.20
C ILE A 104 -5.13 5.06 3.58
N GLU A 105 -4.68 6.22 3.09
CA GLU A 105 -3.34 6.40 2.51
C GLU A 105 -2.24 6.33 3.57
N GLN A 106 -2.49 6.88 4.76
CA GLN A 106 -1.53 6.84 5.87
C GLN A 106 -1.24 5.41 6.31
N GLN A 107 -2.26 4.55 6.35
CA GLN A 107 -2.08 3.13 6.64
C GLN A 107 -1.16 2.46 5.62
N ALA A 108 -1.37 2.73 4.34
CA ALA A 108 -0.55 2.19 3.25
C ALA A 108 0.89 2.73 3.30
N GLU A 109 1.08 4.02 3.57
CA GLU A 109 2.41 4.61 3.75
C GLU A 109 3.14 4.07 4.99
N ILE A 110 2.45 3.86 6.12
CA ILE A 110 3.03 3.22 7.32
C ILE A 110 3.56 1.84 6.97
N VAL A 111 2.76 1.00 6.30
CA VAL A 111 3.18 -0.36 5.91
C VAL A 111 4.35 -0.32 4.93
N ARG A 112 4.32 0.60 3.95
CA ARG A 112 5.43 0.83 3.01
C ARG A 112 6.71 1.24 3.74
N HIS A 113 6.64 2.15 4.70
CA HIS A 113 7.81 2.61 5.46
C HIS A 113 8.39 1.50 6.32
N VAL A 114 7.57 0.68 7.00
CA VAL A 114 8.06 -0.51 7.71
C VAL A 114 8.80 -1.43 6.75
N PHE A 115 8.21 -1.72 5.58
CA PHE A 115 8.84 -2.56 4.57
C PHE A 115 10.21 -2.05 4.13
N MET A 116 10.34 -0.75 3.88
CA MET A 116 11.58 -0.11 3.44
C MET A 116 12.63 -0.09 4.55
N LEU A 117 12.23 0.25 5.78
CA LEU A 117 13.11 0.30 6.96
C LEU A 117 13.64 -1.09 7.32
N ARG A 118 12.82 -2.15 7.24
CA ARG A 118 13.25 -3.55 7.41
C ARG A 118 14.34 -3.96 6.42
N ARG A 119 14.46 -3.27 5.29
CA ARG A 119 15.48 -3.51 4.24
C ARG A 119 16.63 -2.50 4.31
N GLY A 120 16.81 -1.83 5.44
CA GLY A 120 17.91 -0.90 5.67
C GLY A 120 17.81 0.41 4.88
N ARG A 121 16.65 0.74 4.31
CA ARG A 121 16.46 2.03 3.64
C ARG A 121 16.12 3.11 4.64
N THR A 122 16.69 4.30 4.45
CA THR A 122 16.28 5.50 5.19
C THR A 122 15.06 6.12 4.52
N VAL A 123 14.01 6.38 5.30
CA VAL A 123 12.85 7.15 4.86
C VAL A 123 12.86 8.48 5.61
N ARG A 124 12.97 9.59 4.87
CA ARG A 124 13.05 10.93 5.46
C ARG A 124 11.75 11.23 6.24
N GLY A 125 11.90 11.59 7.51
CA GLY A 125 10.76 11.92 8.38
C GLY A 125 9.98 10.71 8.91
N ALA A 126 10.38 9.48 8.56
CA ALA A 126 9.76 8.30 9.13
C ALA A 126 10.17 8.13 10.61
N PRO A 127 9.22 7.76 11.49
CA PRO A 127 9.51 7.37 12.86
C PRO A 127 10.42 6.12 12.93
N PRO A 128 11.02 5.83 14.09
CA PRO A 128 11.83 4.63 14.29
C PRO A 128 11.06 3.35 13.93
N LEU A 129 11.75 2.37 13.33
CA LEU A 129 11.16 1.11 12.85
C LEU A 129 10.33 0.42 13.95
N ALA A 130 10.87 0.25 15.15
CA ALA A 130 10.18 -0.40 16.26
C ALA A 130 8.84 0.27 16.61
N GLN A 131 8.76 1.59 16.49
CA GLN A 131 7.53 2.33 16.73
C GLN A 131 6.49 2.05 15.64
N LEU A 132 6.89 2.01 14.37
CA LEU A 132 6.00 1.69 13.26
C LEU A 132 5.54 0.23 13.30
N GLU A 133 6.42 -0.70 13.69
CA GLU A 133 6.08 -2.12 13.84
C GLU A 133 5.00 -2.35 14.90
N SER A 134 5.02 -1.60 16.00
CA SER A 134 3.97 -1.68 17.03
C SER A 134 2.56 -1.29 16.54
N ILE A 135 2.45 -0.64 15.38
CA ILE A 135 1.18 -0.21 14.79
C ILE A 135 0.57 -1.32 13.91
N LEU A 136 1.41 -2.20 13.34
CA LEU A 136 0.97 -3.22 12.40
C LEU A 136 0.10 -4.28 13.08
N PRO A 137 -1.03 -4.67 12.48
CA PRO A 137 -1.96 -5.61 13.08
C PRO A 137 -1.67 -7.09 12.75
N PHE A 138 -0.54 -7.38 12.10
CA PHE A 138 -0.15 -8.69 11.58
C PHE A 138 1.35 -8.92 11.72
#